data_AF-A0A4R0P2M7-F1
#
_entry.id   AF-A0A4R0P2M7-F1
#
_cell.length_a   1.000
_cell.length_b   1.000
_cell.length_c   1.000
_cell.angle_alpha   90.00
_cell.angle_beta   90.00
_cell.angle_gamma   90.00
#
_symmetry.space_group_name_H-M   'P 1'
#
loop_
_entity.id
_entity.type
_entity.pdbx_description
1 polymer ?
#
loop_
_entity_poly.entity_id
_entity_poly.type
_entity_poly.pdbx_seq_one_letter_code
_entity_poly.pdbx_strand_id
1 'polypeptide(L)'
;MKKTALIIILSLSLNYLHAQITSISMSVDDLKDAPFKFKGTRAMMVDRIDDASSKNIFVFSKVKSGSNPDTLYAEKFTKINEVWKLVQQNAITYKGIISIWGARKAFGDADKDKQVDALFIYSFHDTDMKNQLSVSLLLMHKGESYTITETPDKKNTFSANYVSLPESLKTYVKEYWDKLDKWK
;
A
#
# COMPACT_ATOMS: atom_id res chain seq x y z
N MET A 1 -5.87 53.21 -7.32
CA MET A 1 -5.80 52.35 -6.11
C MET A 1 -6.84 51.21 -6.07
N LYS A 2 -7.85 51.14 -6.95
CA LYS A 2 -8.84 50.03 -6.96
C LYS A 2 -8.42 48.78 -7.76
N LYS A 3 -7.38 48.86 -8.60
CA LYS A 3 -6.93 47.74 -9.46
C LYS A 3 -5.88 46.83 -8.79
N THR A 4 -5.13 47.35 -7.81
CA THR A 4 -4.09 46.59 -7.08
C THR A 4 -4.65 45.71 -5.96
N ALA A 5 -5.79 46.07 -5.37
CA ALA A 5 -6.45 45.27 -4.33
C ALA A 5 -7.05 43.96 -4.87
N LEU A 6 -7.42 43.91 -6.17
CA LEU A 6 -8.03 42.74 -6.78
C LEU A 6 -7.02 41.59 -7.01
N ILE A 7 -5.74 41.91 -7.18
CA ILE A 7 -4.68 40.93 -7.44
C ILE A 7 -4.29 40.17 -6.17
N ILE A 8 -4.33 40.83 -5.01
CA ILE A 8 -3.98 40.22 -3.71
C ILE A 8 -5.08 39.26 -3.25
N ILE A 9 -6.34 39.51 -3.60
CA ILE A 9 -7.46 38.61 -3.25
C ILE A 9 -7.50 37.38 -4.19
N LEU A 10 -7.04 37.53 -5.44
CA LEU A 10 -6.98 36.42 -6.40
C LEU A 10 -5.79 35.48 -6.16
N SER A 11 -4.71 35.94 -5.51
CA SER A 11 -3.56 35.10 -5.16
C SER A 11 -3.73 34.28 -3.88
N LEU A 12 -4.70 34.63 -3.03
CA LEU A 12 -5.03 33.90 -1.79
C LEU A 12 -6.00 32.72 -1.99
N SER A 13 -6.59 32.56 -3.18
CA SER A 13 -7.53 31.47 -3.49
C SER A 13 -6.89 30.24 -4.13
N LEU A 14 -5.57 30.24 -4.38
CA LEU A 14 -4.79 29.03 -4.66
C LEU A 14 -4.53 28.25 -3.36
N ASN A 15 -5.60 27.94 -2.63
CA ASN A 15 -5.54 26.87 -1.65
C ASN A 15 -5.31 25.60 -2.45
N TYR A 16 -4.07 25.11 -2.42
CA TYR A 16 -3.74 23.76 -2.83
C TYR A 16 -4.64 22.83 -2.02
N LEU A 17 -5.73 22.38 -2.62
CA LEU A 17 -6.52 21.24 -2.19
C LEU A 17 -5.61 20.01 -2.34
N HIS A 18 -4.65 19.86 -1.43
CA HIS A 18 -3.99 18.58 -1.23
C HIS A 18 -5.10 17.63 -0.79
N ALA A 19 -5.33 16.56 -1.56
CA ALA A 19 -6.26 15.53 -1.14
C ALA A 19 -5.81 15.01 0.23
N GLN A 20 -6.68 15.14 1.23
CA GLN A 20 -6.37 14.70 2.57
C GLN A 20 -6.47 13.17 2.60
N ILE A 21 -5.33 12.49 2.73
CA ILE A 21 -5.29 11.07 3.07
C ILE A 21 -5.46 10.96 4.59
N THR A 22 -6.54 10.32 5.01
CA THR A 22 -6.86 10.13 6.43
C THR A 22 -6.67 8.68 6.81
N SER A 23 -5.77 8.42 7.76
CA SER A 23 -5.65 7.10 8.39
C SER A 23 -6.59 7.01 9.59
N ILE A 24 -7.39 5.95 9.62
CA ILE A 24 -8.30 5.63 10.71
C ILE A 24 -7.79 4.36 11.36
N SER A 25 -7.57 4.43 12.69
CA SER A 25 -7.11 3.29 13.47
C SER A 25 -8.07 2.12 13.32
N MET A 26 -7.53 0.97 12.95
CA MET A 26 -8.26 -0.28 12.85
C MET A 26 -7.33 -1.42 13.26
N SER A 27 -7.92 -2.45 13.85
CA SER A 27 -7.24 -3.64 14.34
C SER A 27 -7.75 -4.87 13.59
N VAL A 28 -6.96 -5.93 13.59
CA VAL A 28 -7.37 -7.20 12.97
C VAL A 28 -8.64 -7.77 13.62
N ASP A 29 -8.88 -7.48 14.90
CA ASP A 29 -10.10 -7.92 15.59
C ASP A 29 -11.36 -7.27 15.02
N ASP A 30 -11.28 -6.05 14.49
CA ASP A 30 -12.41 -5.35 13.85
C ASP A 30 -12.90 -6.08 12.58
N LEU A 31 -12.09 -6.99 12.02
CA LEU A 31 -12.50 -7.78 10.86
C LEU A 31 -13.48 -8.91 11.18
N LYS A 32 -13.69 -9.27 12.46
CA LYS A 32 -14.66 -10.31 12.86
C LYS A 32 -16.09 -9.95 12.46
N ASP A 33 -16.42 -8.66 12.55
CA ASP A 33 -17.73 -8.10 12.23
C ASP A 33 -17.73 -7.35 10.88
N ALA A 34 -16.67 -7.51 10.07
CA ALA A 34 -16.58 -6.84 8.79
C ALA A 34 -17.71 -7.30 7.85
N PRO A 35 -18.39 -6.38 7.15
CA PRO A 35 -19.47 -6.71 6.21
C PRO A 35 -18.96 -7.28 4.88
N PHE A 36 -17.70 -7.71 4.82
CA PHE A 36 -17.05 -8.27 3.65
C PHE A 36 -16.17 -9.46 4.08
N LYS A 37 -15.89 -10.36 3.13
CA LYS A 37 -14.97 -11.48 3.32
C LYS A 37 -13.64 -11.16 2.63
N PHE A 38 -12.55 -11.50 3.29
CA PHE A 38 -11.19 -11.40 2.75
C PHE A 38 -10.59 -12.82 2.61
N LYS A 39 -9.54 -12.96 1.81
CA LYS A 39 -8.87 -14.25 1.56
C LYS A 39 -7.93 -14.65 2.68
N GLY A 40 -7.46 -15.90 2.65
CA GLY A 40 -6.60 -16.45 3.69
C GLY A 40 -7.38 -16.81 4.96
N THR A 41 -6.66 -17.33 5.95
CA THR A 41 -7.25 -17.82 7.21
C THR A 41 -6.92 -16.92 8.40
N ARG A 42 -5.97 -16.00 8.23
CA ARG A 42 -5.52 -15.08 9.27
C ARG A 42 -5.20 -13.71 8.66
N ALA A 43 -5.85 -12.67 9.14
CA ALA A 43 -5.43 -11.31 8.86
C ALA A 43 -4.19 -10.98 9.72
N MET A 44 -3.24 -10.28 9.11
CA MET A 44 -1.94 -9.95 9.69
C MET A 44 -1.81 -8.45 9.92
N MET A 45 -2.44 -7.66 9.07
CA MET A 45 -2.45 -6.22 9.13
C MET A 45 -3.73 -5.73 8.46
N VAL A 46 -4.25 -4.64 9.00
CA VAL A 46 -5.41 -3.97 8.43
C VAL A 46 -5.30 -2.46 8.64
N ASP A 47 -5.68 -1.70 7.62
CA ASP A 47 -5.62 -0.25 7.65
C ASP A 47 -6.84 0.34 6.95
N ARG A 48 -7.52 1.26 7.62
CA ARG A 48 -8.57 2.06 6.97
C ARG A 48 -7.97 3.39 6.55
N ILE A 49 -7.99 3.64 5.24
CA ILE A 49 -7.44 4.84 4.64
C ILE A 49 -8.51 5.47 3.76
N ASP A 50 -9.01 6.61 4.20
CA ASP A 50 -9.99 7.38 3.45
C ASP A 50 -9.21 8.43 2.61
N ASP A 51 -9.50 8.48 1.32
CA ASP A 51 -9.02 9.53 0.42
C ASP A 51 -10.13 10.56 0.18
N ALA A 52 -9.90 11.54 -0.71
CA ALA A 52 -10.84 12.65 -0.90
C ALA A 52 -12.19 12.21 -1.49
N SER A 53 -12.27 11.01 -2.09
CA SER A 53 -13.46 10.55 -2.82
C SER A 53 -13.98 9.20 -2.34
N SER A 54 -13.18 8.44 -1.59
CA SER A 54 -13.46 7.05 -1.27
C SER A 54 -12.96 6.65 0.11
N LYS A 55 -13.67 5.67 0.70
CA LYS A 55 -13.28 5.02 1.95
C LYS A 55 -12.68 3.68 1.59
N ASN A 56 -11.46 3.41 2.05
CA ASN A 56 -10.74 2.19 1.69
C ASN A 56 -10.33 1.42 2.93
N ILE A 57 -10.38 0.09 2.84
CA ILE A 57 -9.81 -0.83 3.82
C ILE A 57 -8.81 -1.71 3.08
N PHE A 58 -7.58 -1.70 3.55
CA PHE A 58 -6.52 -2.59 3.10
C PHE A 58 -6.40 -3.74 4.09
N VAL A 59 -6.45 -4.98 3.58
CA VAL A 59 -6.28 -6.20 4.37
C VAL A 59 -5.08 -6.96 3.84
N PHE A 60 -4.14 -7.26 4.72
CA PHE A 60 -3.08 -8.21 4.44
C PHE A 60 -3.32 -9.46 5.26
N SER A 61 -3.47 -10.59 4.58
CA SER A 61 -3.81 -11.86 5.21
C SER A 61 -2.97 -12.99 4.64
N LYS A 62 -2.88 -14.07 5.40
CA LYS A 62 -2.08 -15.24 5.03
C LYS A 62 -2.89 -16.52 5.14
N VAL A 63 -2.43 -17.54 4.44
CA VAL A 63 -2.83 -18.93 4.68
C VAL A 63 -2.45 -19.38 6.10
N LYS A 64 -2.90 -20.57 6.49
CA LYS A 64 -2.64 -21.15 7.80
C LYS A 64 -1.14 -21.15 8.11
N SER A 65 -0.77 -20.85 9.35
CA SER A 65 0.62 -20.90 9.78
C SER A 65 1.24 -22.27 9.49
N GLY A 66 2.49 -22.28 8.99
CA GLY A 66 3.20 -23.50 8.59
C GLY A 66 2.82 -24.06 7.21
N SER A 67 1.96 -23.40 6.43
CA SER A 67 1.71 -23.79 5.04
C SER A 67 2.96 -23.56 4.18
N ASN A 68 3.28 -24.52 3.31
CA ASN A 68 4.32 -24.39 2.30
C ASN A 68 3.81 -24.99 0.97
N PRO A 69 3.61 -24.18 -0.09
CA PRO A 69 3.98 -22.77 -0.18
C PRO A 69 3.16 -21.87 0.75
N ASP A 70 3.81 -20.83 1.24
CA ASP A 70 3.17 -19.75 1.97
C ASP A 70 2.51 -18.80 0.95
N THR A 71 1.42 -18.16 1.35
CA THR A 71 0.67 -17.24 0.49
C THR A 71 0.24 -16.03 1.29
N LEU A 72 0.57 -14.85 0.75
CA LEU A 72 0.15 -13.55 1.21
C LEU A 72 -0.91 -12.99 0.25
N TYR A 73 -2.06 -12.60 0.78
CA TYR A 73 -3.06 -11.83 0.06
C TYR A 73 -3.01 -10.37 0.53
N ALA A 74 -2.99 -9.45 -0.44
CA ALA A 74 -3.12 -8.02 -0.22
C ALA A 74 -4.39 -7.56 -0.94
N GLU A 75 -5.39 -7.13 -0.18
CA GLU A 75 -6.73 -6.81 -0.68
C GLU A 75 -7.09 -5.37 -0.34
N LYS A 76 -7.68 -4.65 -1.30
CA LYS A 76 -8.28 -3.32 -1.10
C LYS A 76 -9.79 -3.43 -1.27
N PHE A 77 -10.52 -3.06 -0.24
CA PHE A 77 -11.96 -2.90 -0.25
C PHE A 77 -12.30 -1.42 -0.28
N THR A 78 -13.22 -1.01 -1.14
CA THR A 78 -13.71 0.36 -1.22
C THR A 78 -15.21 0.39 -0.97
N LYS A 79 -15.67 1.39 -0.20
CA LYS A 79 -17.10 1.58 0.05
C LYS A 79 -17.76 2.22 -1.17
N ILE A 80 -18.65 1.49 -1.85
CA ILE A 80 -19.40 1.93 -3.04
C ILE A 80 -20.89 1.71 -2.78
N ASN A 81 -21.69 2.78 -2.80
CA ASN A 81 -23.13 2.75 -2.49
C ASN A 81 -23.40 2.08 -1.13
N GLU A 82 -22.68 2.51 -0.10
CA GLU A 82 -22.72 1.97 1.28
C GLU A 82 -22.27 0.49 1.44
N VAL A 83 -21.89 -0.19 0.37
CA VAL A 83 -21.40 -1.58 0.40
C VAL A 83 -19.89 -1.63 0.19
N TRP A 84 -19.19 -2.40 1.00
CA TRP A 84 -17.76 -2.66 0.81
C TRP A 84 -17.55 -3.67 -0.32
N LYS A 85 -16.80 -3.27 -1.35
CA LYS A 85 -16.49 -4.11 -2.51
C LYS A 85 -14.99 -4.30 -2.63
N LEU A 86 -14.55 -5.52 -2.93
CA LEU A 86 -13.17 -5.79 -3.31
C LEU A 86 -12.90 -5.12 -4.66
N VAL A 87 -11.95 -4.17 -4.69
CA VAL A 87 -11.59 -3.44 -5.91
C VAL A 87 -10.19 -3.75 -6.40
N GLN A 88 -9.34 -4.34 -5.54
CA GLN A 88 -8.00 -4.75 -5.91
C GLN A 88 -7.55 -5.91 -5.04
N GLN A 89 -6.83 -6.85 -5.65
CA GLN A 89 -6.25 -8.00 -4.97
C GLN A 89 -4.91 -8.35 -5.60
N ASN A 90 -3.91 -8.63 -4.77
CA ASN A 90 -2.68 -9.29 -5.17
C ASN A 90 -2.45 -10.54 -4.30
N ALA A 91 -2.01 -11.63 -4.92
CA ALA A 91 -1.69 -12.88 -4.23
C ALA A 91 -0.24 -13.26 -4.52
N ILE A 92 0.57 -13.33 -3.47
CA ILE A 92 2.00 -13.63 -3.56
C ILE A 92 2.22 -15.01 -2.93
N THR A 93 2.67 -15.97 -3.74
CA THR A 93 2.91 -17.36 -3.31
C THR A 93 4.41 -17.65 -3.35
N TYR A 94 4.93 -18.25 -2.30
CA TYR A 94 6.37 -18.49 -2.17
C TYR A 94 6.68 -19.81 -1.45
N LYS A 95 7.69 -20.54 -1.95
CA LYS A 95 8.21 -21.75 -1.31
C LYS A 95 9.24 -21.35 -0.24
N GLY A 96 8.72 -21.05 0.95
CA GLY A 96 9.46 -20.47 2.06
C GLY A 96 8.48 -19.72 2.95
N ILE A 97 8.93 -18.68 3.65
CA ILE A 97 8.05 -17.89 4.51
C ILE A 97 8.00 -16.43 4.02
N ILE A 98 6.79 -15.87 4.00
CA ILE A 98 6.55 -14.46 3.69
C ILE A 98 6.29 -13.72 5.01
N SER A 99 7.18 -12.81 5.40
CA SER A 99 7.03 -11.98 6.59
C SER A 99 6.51 -10.58 6.22
N ILE A 100 5.49 -10.08 6.93
CA ILE A 100 4.93 -8.73 6.68
C ILE A 100 5.53 -7.77 7.69
N TRP A 101 6.00 -6.61 7.23
CA TRP A 101 6.56 -5.58 8.09
C TRP A 101 5.47 -4.56 8.42
N GLY A 102 4.53 -4.92 9.30
CA GLY A 102 3.27 -4.17 9.48
C GLY A 102 3.39 -2.68 9.86
N ALA A 103 4.50 -2.27 10.48
CA ALA A 103 4.80 -0.87 10.80
C ALA A 103 5.49 -0.11 9.65
N ARG A 104 5.95 -0.81 8.61
CA ARG A 104 6.65 -0.26 7.45
C ARG A 104 5.68 -0.20 6.29
N LYS A 105 4.89 0.86 6.31
CA LYS A 105 3.91 1.21 5.28
C LYS A 105 3.87 2.72 5.08
N ALA A 106 3.27 3.16 3.98
CA ALA A 106 2.97 4.56 3.72
C ALA A 106 1.72 4.69 2.86
N PHE A 107 1.05 5.82 3.01
CA PHE A 107 -0.14 6.17 2.25
C PHE A 107 0.01 7.59 1.71
N GLY A 108 -0.43 7.82 0.48
CA GLY A 108 -0.30 9.12 -0.19
C GLY A 108 -1.28 9.27 -1.36
N ASP A 109 -1.17 10.40 -2.04
CA ASP A 109 -1.78 10.70 -3.34
C ASP A 109 -0.68 11.39 -4.17
N ALA A 110 0.28 10.58 -4.61
CA ALA A 110 1.55 11.05 -5.17
C ALA A 110 1.38 11.58 -6.60
N ASP A 111 0.45 11.03 -7.38
CA ASP A 111 0.10 11.53 -8.71
C ASP A 111 -1.06 12.54 -8.72
N LYS A 112 -1.60 12.89 -7.54
CA LYS A 112 -2.65 13.90 -7.35
C LYS A 112 -3.96 13.54 -8.05
N ASP A 113 -4.24 12.24 -8.17
CA ASP A 113 -5.47 11.71 -8.76
C ASP A 113 -6.62 11.62 -7.74
N LYS A 114 -6.37 12.01 -6.48
CA LYS A 114 -7.30 11.96 -5.34
C LYS A 114 -7.64 10.55 -4.86
N GLN A 115 -6.89 9.54 -5.30
CA GLN A 115 -6.99 8.17 -4.83
C GLN A 115 -5.77 7.84 -3.97
N VAL A 116 -5.98 6.95 -3.00
CA VAL A 116 -4.87 6.49 -2.16
C VAL A 116 -3.88 5.60 -2.94
N ASP A 117 -2.62 5.97 -2.84
CA ASP A 117 -1.44 5.13 -3.08
C ASP A 117 -1.02 4.46 -1.79
N ALA A 118 -0.95 3.13 -1.78
CA ALA A 118 -0.61 2.38 -0.58
C ALA A 118 0.68 1.55 -0.78
N LEU A 119 1.68 1.82 0.05
CA LEU A 119 2.97 1.13 0.09
C LEU A 119 3.03 0.19 1.28
N PHE A 120 3.39 -1.06 1.05
CA PHE A 120 3.54 -2.07 2.09
C PHE A 120 4.83 -2.86 1.90
N ILE A 121 5.49 -3.21 3.00
CA ILE A 121 6.72 -3.98 2.98
C ILE A 121 6.49 -5.42 3.46
N TYR A 122 7.10 -6.35 2.74
CA TYR A 122 7.19 -7.75 3.13
C TYR A 122 8.55 -8.33 2.71
N SER A 123 8.96 -9.43 3.32
CA SER A 123 10.21 -10.12 3.03
C SER A 123 9.99 -11.60 2.80
N PHE A 124 10.86 -12.18 1.97
CA PHE A 124 10.92 -13.62 1.75
C PHE A 124 12.04 -14.22 2.57
N HIS A 125 11.77 -15.35 3.22
CA HIS A 125 12.71 -16.08 4.05
C HIS A 125 12.75 -17.55 3.65
N ASP A 126 13.85 -18.23 3.98
CA ASP A 126 13.87 -19.69 3.96
C ASP A 126 12.80 -20.31 4.88
N THR A 127 12.58 -21.62 4.73
CA THR A 127 11.51 -22.34 5.44
C THR A 127 11.67 -22.36 6.96
N ASP A 128 12.86 -22.04 7.47
CA ASP A 128 13.19 -22.01 8.90
C ASP A 128 13.41 -20.58 9.44
N MET A 129 13.10 -19.54 8.65
CA MET A 129 13.26 -18.11 9.02
C MET A 129 14.68 -17.69 9.38
N LYS A 130 15.71 -18.47 9.04
CA LYS A 130 17.10 -18.15 9.37
C LYS A 130 17.65 -17.05 8.49
N ASN A 131 17.32 -17.07 7.20
CA ASN A 131 17.86 -16.11 6.23
C ASN A 131 16.74 -15.31 5.59
N GLN A 132 16.88 -13.99 5.60
CA GLN A 132 16.11 -13.12 4.72
C GLN A 132 16.70 -13.19 3.31
N LEU A 133 15.91 -13.66 2.36
CA LEU A 133 16.32 -13.90 0.98
C LEU A 133 16.02 -12.71 0.06
N SER A 134 15.03 -11.89 0.42
CA SER A 134 14.76 -10.60 -0.22
C SER A 134 13.75 -9.78 0.58
N VAL A 135 13.75 -8.47 0.34
CA VAL A 135 12.73 -7.53 0.80
C VAL A 135 11.99 -7.01 -0.40
N SER A 136 10.68 -6.85 -0.29
CA SER A 136 9.82 -6.34 -1.34
C SER A 136 8.91 -5.24 -0.83
N LEU A 137 8.78 -4.20 -1.62
CA LEU A 137 7.72 -3.21 -1.52
C LEU A 137 6.60 -3.58 -2.49
N LEU A 138 5.36 -3.55 -2.01
CA LEU A 138 4.14 -3.62 -2.81
C LEU A 138 3.48 -2.24 -2.83
N LEU A 139 3.32 -1.67 -4.02
CA LEU A 139 2.45 -0.52 -4.28
C LEU A 139 1.10 -1.03 -4.78
N MET A 140 0.01 -0.59 -4.17
CA MET A 140 -1.36 -0.73 -4.69
C MET A 140 -1.83 0.64 -5.17
N HIS A 141 -2.04 0.79 -6.49
CA HIS A 141 -2.42 2.04 -7.14
C HIS A 141 -3.46 1.77 -8.25
N LYS A 142 -4.60 2.48 -8.23
CA LYS A 142 -5.67 2.40 -9.25
C LYS A 142 -6.05 0.98 -9.71
N GLY A 143 -6.13 0.01 -8.80
CA GLY A 143 -6.48 -1.38 -9.13
C GLY A 143 -5.31 -2.24 -9.63
N GLU A 144 -4.14 -1.64 -9.84
CA GLU A 144 -2.92 -2.31 -10.27
C GLU A 144 -1.91 -2.41 -9.13
N SER A 145 -1.14 -3.51 -9.14
CA SER A 145 -0.10 -3.75 -8.14
C SER A 145 1.28 -3.74 -8.78
N TYR A 146 2.23 -3.10 -8.09
CA TYR A 146 3.60 -2.93 -8.56
C TYR A 146 4.56 -3.33 -7.45
N THR A 147 5.72 -3.88 -7.81
CA THR A 147 6.71 -4.31 -6.82
C THR A 147 8.10 -3.82 -7.14
N ILE A 148 8.83 -3.50 -6.08
CA ILE A 148 10.30 -3.43 -6.09
C ILE A 148 10.79 -4.47 -5.10
N THR A 149 11.73 -5.30 -5.51
CA THR A 149 12.34 -6.33 -4.67
C THR A 149 13.84 -6.14 -4.65
N GLU A 150 14.45 -6.13 -3.48
CA GLU A 150 15.89 -6.12 -3.29
C GLU A 150 16.37 -7.45 -2.69
N THR A 151 17.42 -7.99 -3.27
CA THR A 151 18.15 -9.18 -2.79
C THR A 151 19.36 -8.78 -1.94
N PRO A 152 20.00 -9.71 -1.20
CA PRO A 152 21.12 -9.40 -0.30
C PRO A 152 22.32 -8.72 -0.99
N ASP A 153 22.47 -8.93 -2.31
CA ASP A 153 23.46 -8.26 -3.15
C ASP A 153 23.08 -6.82 -3.54
N LYS A 154 22.00 -6.28 -2.95
CA LYS A 154 21.46 -4.93 -3.15
C LYS A 154 21.00 -4.64 -4.58
N LYS A 155 20.68 -5.68 -5.36
CA LYS A 155 20.08 -5.51 -6.69
C LYS A 155 18.57 -5.35 -6.58
N ASN A 156 18.05 -4.32 -7.22
CA ASN A 156 16.61 -4.08 -7.33
C ASN A 156 16.04 -4.73 -8.59
N THR A 157 14.94 -5.47 -8.41
CA THR A 157 14.10 -6.01 -9.49
C THR A 157 12.71 -5.38 -9.39
N PHE A 158 12.14 -4.99 -10.53
CA PHE A 158 10.86 -4.31 -10.62
C PHE A 158 9.82 -5.22 -11.27
N SER A 159 8.55 -5.08 -10.91
CA SER A 159 7.46 -5.73 -11.66
C SER A 159 7.44 -5.24 -13.10
N ALA A 160 7.00 -6.09 -14.03
CA ALA A 160 7.01 -5.76 -15.47
C ALA A 160 6.19 -4.50 -15.80
N ASN A 161 5.08 -4.29 -15.09
CA ASN A 161 4.24 -3.10 -15.22
C ASN A 161 4.82 -1.84 -14.54
N TYR A 162 5.92 -1.91 -13.77
CA TYR A 162 6.48 -0.74 -13.09
C TYR A 162 6.85 0.40 -14.05
N VAL A 163 7.24 0.07 -15.28
CA VAL A 163 7.57 1.07 -16.31
C VAL A 163 6.38 1.98 -16.65
N SER A 164 5.14 1.51 -16.52
CA SER A 164 3.94 2.30 -16.83
C SER A 164 3.53 3.26 -15.71
N LEU A 165 4.20 3.23 -14.55
CA LEU A 165 3.91 4.17 -13.48
C LEU A 165 4.26 5.61 -13.89
N PRO A 166 3.40 6.59 -13.55
CA PRO A 166 3.75 8.00 -13.59
C PRO A 166 5.05 8.30 -12.83
N GLU A 167 5.80 9.30 -13.29
CA GLU A 167 7.10 9.63 -12.70
C GLU A 167 6.99 10.09 -11.23
N SER A 168 5.90 10.78 -10.88
CA SER A 168 5.59 11.17 -9.50
C SER A 168 5.48 9.96 -8.57
N LEU A 169 4.83 8.90 -9.04
CA LEU A 169 4.70 7.64 -8.31
C LEU A 169 6.02 6.89 -8.20
N LYS A 170 6.79 6.82 -9.29
CA LYS A 170 8.14 6.22 -9.26
C LYS A 170 9.03 6.94 -8.25
N THR A 171 8.97 8.26 -8.21
CA THR A 171 9.71 9.10 -7.24
C THR A 171 9.25 8.81 -5.82
N TYR A 172 7.94 8.83 -5.55
CA TYR A 172 7.37 8.54 -4.24
C TYR A 172 7.76 7.16 -3.71
N VAL A 173 7.63 6.13 -4.55
CA VAL A 173 8.04 4.75 -4.22
C VAL A 173 9.54 4.71 -3.92
N LYS A 174 10.36 5.31 -4.78
CA LYS A 174 11.82 5.28 -4.64
C LYS A 174 12.29 5.99 -3.38
N GLU A 175 11.74 7.16 -3.06
CA GLU A 175 12.08 7.89 -1.84
C GLU A 175 11.74 7.10 -0.58
N TYR A 176 10.59 6.42 -0.56
CA TYR A 176 10.24 5.55 0.55
C TYR A 176 11.19 4.36 0.65
N TRP A 177 11.46 3.71 -0.50
CA TRP A 177 12.32 2.54 -0.60
C TRP A 177 13.76 2.79 -0.18
N ASP A 178 14.33 3.93 -0.59
CA ASP A 178 15.73 4.29 -0.31
C ASP A 178 15.94 4.65 1.18
N LYS A 179 14.91 5.18 1.86
CA LYS A 179 14.93 5.46 3.31
C LYS A 179 14.77 4.21 4.16
N LEU A 180 14.28 3.11 3.59
CA LEU A 180 14.01 1.89 4.32
C LEU A 180 15.32 1.14 4.63
N ASP A 181 15.53 0.86 5.91
CA ASP A 181 16.60 -0.01 6.36
C ASP A 181 16.18 -1.48 6.21
N LYS A 182 16.72 -2.15 5.18
CA LYS A 182 16.24 -3.45 4.69
C LYS A 182 17.00 -4.66 5.24
N TRP A 183 18.23 -4.46 5.73
CA TRP A 183 19.20 -5.54 5.98
C TRP A 183 19.91 -5.44 7.33
N LYS A 184 19.36 -4.69 8.29
CA LYS A 184 19.87 -4.69 9.66
C LYS A 184 19.35 -5.87 10.47
#